data_AF-A0A4R5NA21-F1
#
_entry.id   AF-A0A4R5NA21-F1
#
_cell.length_a   1.000
_cell.length_b   1.000
_cell.length_c   1.000
_cell.angle_alpha   90.00
_cell.angle_beta   90.00
_cell.angle_gamma   90.00
#
_symmetry.space_group_name_H-M   'P 1'
#
loop_
_entity.id
_entity.type
_entity.pdbx_description
1 polymer ?
#
loop_
_entity_poly.entity_id
_entity_poly.type
_entity_poly.pdbx_seq_one_letter_code
_entity_poly.pdbx_strand_id
1 'polypeptide(L)'
;MIFGKKRKDIRKEYDQALVFQIDKAKIDWESAQNSENALLDGQVNVRLIQAQTALAKAKFFYLYREARRRKTVGHMQTHVIKSDK
;
A
#
# COMPACT_ATOMS: atom_id res chain seq x y z
N MET A 1 32.50 -31.14 -0.93
CA MET A 1 31.60 -30.53 -1.93
C MET A 1 31.02 -29.25 -1.32
N ILE A 2 31.36 -28.09 -1.87
CA ILE A 2 30.90 -26.79 -1.35
C ILE A 2 29.56 -26.47 -2.02
N PHE A 3 28.49 -26.55 -1.24
CA PHE A 3 27.13 -26.23 -1.67
C PHE A 3 27.05 -24.76 -2.09
N GLY A 4 26.75 -24.53 -3.37
CA GLY A 4 26.57 -23.19 -3.93
C GLY A 4 25.46 -22.44 -3.20
N LYS A 5 25.77 -21.21 -2.75
CA LYS A 5 24.80 -20.30 -2.13
C LYS A 5 23.55 -20.22 -3.00
N LYS A 6 22.38 -20.54 -2.45
CA LYS A 6 21.09 -20.34 -3.12
C LYS A 6 21.01 -18.87 -3.54
N ARG A 7 20.89 -18.61 -4.85
CA ARG A 7 20.69 -17.26 -5.36
C ARG A 7 19.36 -16.73 -4.82
N LYS A 8 19.36 -15.51 -4.28
CA LYS A 8 18.14 -14.83 -3.85
C LYS A 8 17.19 -14.67 -5.03
N ASP A 9 15.92 -15.00 -4.82
CA ASP A 9 14.88 -14.77 -5.81
C ASP A 9 14.40 -13.31 -5.72
N ILE A 10 15.07 -12.44 -6.47
CA ILE A 10 14.81 -11.00 -6.50
C ILE A 10 13.37 -10.70 -6.92
N ARG A 11 12.76 -11.54 -7.77
CA ARG A 11 11.37 -11.35 -8.20
C ARG A 11 10.43 -11.55 -7.02
N LYS A 12 10.63 -12.63 -6.27
CA LYS A 12 9.85 -12.91 -5.06
C LYS A 12 10.02 -11.82 -4.01
N GLU A 13 11.25 -11.33 -3.78
CA GLU A 13 11.50 -10.24 -2.82
C GLU A 13 10.79 -8.94 -3.23
N TYR A 14 10.84 -8.59 -4.52
CA TYR A 14 10.13 -7.43 -5.06
C TYR A 14 8.61 -7.59 -4.90
N ASP A 15 8.06 -8.74 -5.25
CA ASP A 15 6.62 -8.98 -5.21
C ASP A 15 6.09 -8.94 -3.76
N GLN A 16 6.86 -9.44 -2.80
CA GLN A 16 6.56 -9.31 -1.36
C GLN A 16 6.60 -7.84 -0.90
N ALA A 17 7.64 -7.10 -1.29
CA ALA A 17 7.73 -5.67 -0.98
C ALA A 17 6.58 -4.88 -1.61
N LEU A 18 6.18 -5.22 -2.84
CA LEU A 18 5.07 -4.58 -3.54
C LEU A 18 3.74 -4.80 -2.81
N VAL A 19 3.45 -6.03 -2.38
CA VAL A 19 2.26 -6.33 -1.58
C VAL A 19 2.25 -5.53 -0.29
N PHE A 20 3.35 -5.53 0.46
CA PHE A 20 3.49 -4.74 1.69
C PHE A 20 3.25 -3.24 1.47
N GLN A 21 3.80 -2.67 0.39
CA GLN A 21 3.61 -1.25 0.07
C GLN A 21 2.17 -0.92 -0.34
N ILE A 22 1.44 -1.86 -0.94
CA ILE A 22 0.02 -1.69 -1.28
C ILE A 22 -0.82 -1.61 -0.01
N ASP A 23 -0.57 -2.50 0.96
CA ASP A 23 -1.27 -2.49 2.24
C ASP A 23 -1.03 -1.17 2.98
N LYS A 24 0.24 -0.73 3.03
CA LYS A 24 0.57 0.57 3.61
C LYS A 24 -0.13 1.73 2.90
N ALA A 25 -0.07 1.76 1.57
CA ALA A 25 -0.71 2.82 0.79
C ALA A 25 -2.24 2.83 0.95
N LYS A 26 -2.86 1.67 1.20
CA LYS A 26 -4.28 1.57 1.52
C LYS A 26 -4.59 2.19 2.88
N ILE A 27 -3.83 1.84 3.92
CA ILE A 27 -3.97 2.43 5.26
C ILE A 27 -3.77 3.95 5.21
N ASP A 28 -2.75 4.42 4.49
CA ASP A 28 -2.46 5.85 4.32
C ASP A 28 -3.65 6.57 3.64
N TRP A 29 -4.25 5.95 2.62
CA TRP A 29 -5.41 6.52 1.93
C TRP A 29 -6.65 6.54 2.82
N GLU A 30 -6.95 5.46 3.54
CA GLU A 30 -8.08 5.40 4.49
C GLU A 30 -7.91 6.45 5.61
N SER A 31 -6.71 6.59 6.14
CA SER A 31 -6.39 7.61 7.15
C SER A 31 -6.56 9.04 6.63
N ALA A 32 -6.10 9.31 5.41
CA ALA A 32 -6.28 10.61 4.76
C ALA A 32 -7.77 10.92 4.53
N GLN A 33 -8.55 9.93 4.08
CA GLN A 33 -9.98 10.08 3.87
C GLN A 33 -10.75 10.35 5.18
N ASN A 34 -10.38 9.64 6.26
CA ASN A 34 -10.97 9.88 7.58
C ASN A 34 -10.66 11.29 8.10
N SER A 35 -9.41 11.74 7.90
CA SER A 35 -8.97 13.09 8.27
C SER A 35 -9.69 14.16 7.45
N GLU A 36 -9.85 13.96 6.14
CA GLU A 36 -10.61 14.85 5.28
C GLU A 36 -12.05 15.00 5.76
N ASN A 37 -12.73 13.88 6.02
CA ASN A 37 -14.11 13.90 6.51
C ASN A 37 -14.25 14.63 7.85
N ALA A 38 -13.31 14.44 8.78
CA ALA A 38 -13.33 15.11 10.09
C ALA A 38 -13.07 16.62 10.01
N LEU A 39 -12.32 17.07 8.99
CA LEU A 39 -11.91 18.47 8.85
C LEU A 39 -12.86 19.29 7.98
N LEU A 40 -13.76 18.64 7.22
CA LEU A 40 -14.84 19.34 6.51
C LEU A 40 -15.76 20.14 7.45
N ASP A 41 -15.81 19.78 8.74
CA ASP A 41 -16.56 20.49 9.77
C ASP A 41 -15.79 21.66 10.42
N GLY A 42 -14.50 21.84 10.09
CA GLY A 42 -13.63 22.88 10.66
C GLY A 42 -13.25 23.98 9.65
N GLN A 43 -12.93 25.19 10.15
CA GLN A 43 -12.33 26.28 9.34
C GLN A 43 -10.88 25.98 8.95
N VAL A 44 -10.64 24.88 8.25
CA VAL A 44 -9.32 24.40 7.82
C VAL A 44 -9.18 24.52 6.30
N ASN A 45 -7.95 24.53 5.79
CA ASN A 45 -7.69 24.57 4.35
C ASN A 45 -8.10 23.25 3.66
N VAL A 46 -9.39 23.14 3.34
CA VAL A 46 -10.03 21.97 2.71
C VAL A 46 -9.32 21.54 1.43
N ARG A 47 -8.83 22.49 0.63
CA ARG A 47 -8.18 22.22 -0.66
C ARG A 47 -6.87 21.47 -0.52
N LEU A 48 -6.06 21.81 0.50
CA LEU A 48 -4.80 21.10 0.76
C LEU A 48 -5.07 19.65 1.20
N ILE A 49 -6.07 19.45 2.07
CA ILE A 49 -6.44 18.13 2.58
C ILE A 49 -6.96 17.23 1.45
N GLN A 50 -7.88 17.76 0.62
CA GLN A 50 -8.36 17.10 -0.59
C GLN A 50 -7.22 16.67 -1.52
N ALA A 51 -6.21 17.55 -1.72
CA ALA A 51 -5.06 17.22 -2.54
C ALA A 51 -4.21 16.10 -1.93
N GLN A 52 -4.04 16.07 -0.60
CA GLN A 52 -3.33 15.01 0.11
C GLN A 52 -4.06 13.67 0.00
N THR A 53 -5.40 13.64 0.19
CA THR A 53 -6.20 12.44 0.01
C THR A 53 -6.12 11.93 -1.43
N ALA A 54 -6.24 12.82 -2.42
CA ALA A 54 -6.14 12.47 -3.83
C ALA A 54 -4.75 11.88 -4.17
N LEU A 55 -3.68 12.42 -3.59
CA LEU A 55 -2.33 11.89 -3.74
C LEU A 55 -2.19 10.49 -3.13
N ALA A 56 -2.69 10.27 -1.91
CA ALA A 56 -2.66 8.97 -1.25
C ALA A 56 -3.42 7.91 -2.06
N LYS A 57 -4.62 8.28 -2.55
CA LYS A 57 -5.42 7.47 -3.47
C LYS A 57 -4.65 7.10 -4.74
N ALA A 58 -4.02 8.08 -5.39
CA ALA A 58 -3.26 7.84 -6.62
C ALA A 58 -2.09 6.86 -6.40
N LYS A 59 -1.37 6.97 -5.27
CA LYS A 59 -0.29 6.03 -4.89
C LYS A 59 -0.81 4.61 -4.73
N PHE A 60 -1.91 4.42 -4.00
CA PHE A 60 -2.53 3.10 -3.83
C PHE A 60 -2.91 2.47 -5.17
N PHE A 61 -3.64 3.20 -6.02
CA PHE A 61 -4.08 2.67 -7.33
C PHE A 61 -2.90 2.38 -8.28
N TYR A 62 -1.84 3.18 -8.23
CA TYR A 62 -0.63 2.93 -9.02
C TYR A 62 0.00 1.59 -8.63
N LEU A 63 0.22 1.35 -7.33
CA LEU A 63 0.82 0.11 -6.83
C LEU A 63 -0.10 -1.09 -7.08
N TYR A 64 -1.41 -0.93 -6.86
CA TYR A 64 -2.39 -1.98 -7.12
C TYR A 64 -2.41 -2.40 -8.60
N ARG A 65 -2.31 -1.42 -9.53
CA ARG A 65 -2.22 -1.71 -10.97
C ARG A 65 -0.96 -2.50 -11.31
N GLU A 66 0.17 -2.18 -10.69
CA GLU A 66 1.43 -2.90 -10.91
C GLU A 66 1.35 -4.34 -10.38
N ALA A 67 0.78 -4.54 -9.20
CA ALA A 67 0.57 -5.89 -8.66
C ALA A 67 -0.38 -6.74 -9.54
N ARG A 68 -1.39 -6.11 -10.14
CA ARG A 68 -2.27 -6.78 -11.10
C ARG A 68 -1.51 -7.23 -12.35
N ARG A 69 -0.62 -6.39 -12.90
CA ARG A 69 0.25 -6.76 -14.03
C ARG A 69 1.17 -7.93 -13.69
N ARG A 70 1.65 -7.99 -12.44
CA ARG A 70 2.52 -9.05 -11.92
C ARG A 70 1.80 -10.30 -11.44
N LYS A 71 0.46 -10.30 -11.42
CA LYS A 71 -0.39 -11.37 -10.89
C LYS A 71 -0.13 -11.69 -9.41
N THR A 72 0.28 -10.70 -8.63
CA THR A 72 0.58 -10.84 -7.18
C THR A 72 -0.60 -10.52 -6.28
N VAL A 73 -1.73 -10.06 -6.85
CA VAL A 73 -2.95 -9.66 -6.12
C VAL A 73 -3.53 -10.77 -5.24
N GLY A 74 -3.41 -12.04 -5.66
CA GLY A 74 -3.88 -13.18 -4.88
C GLY A 74 -3.13 -13.40 -3.56
N HIS A 75 -1.91 -12.87 -3.42
CA HIS A 75 -1.11 -12.97 -2.19
C HIS A 75 -1.38 -11.83 -1.19
N MET A 76 -2.07 -10.76 -1.61
CA MET A 76 -2.38 -9.62 -0.73
C MET A 76 -3.30 -10.00 0.44
N GLN A 77 -4.20 -10.97 0.24
CA GLN A 77 -5.13 -11.40 1.30
C GLN A 77 -4.43 -12.16 2.44
N THR A 78 -3.21 -12.66 2.24
CA THR A 78 -2.51 -13.49 3.23
C THR A 78 -1.80 -12.66 4.31
N HIS A 79 -1.48 -11.39 4.06
CA HIS A 79 -0.72 -10.55 5.00
C HIS A 79 -1.57 -9.76 6.00
N VAL A 80 -2.89 -9.79 5.89
CA VAL A 80 -3.82 -9.06 6.79
C VAL A 80 -4.06 -9.78 8.13
N ILE A 81 -3.64 -11.05 8.27
CA ILE A 81 -3.79 -11.82 9.51
C ILE A 81 -2.46 -11.82 10.28
N LYS A 82 -2.19 -10.75 11.05
CA LYS A 82 -1.40 -10.71 12.31
C LYS A 82 -1.03 -9.27 12.65
N SER A 83 -1.99 -8.52 13.16
CA SER A 83 -1.71 -7.39 14.06
C SER A 83 -2.91 -7.13 14.96
N ASP A 84 -3.39 -8.18 15.63
CA ASP A 84 -4.10 -8.04 16.90
C ASP A 84 -3.18 -8.61 17.99
N LYS A 85 -2.51 -7.71 18.72
CA LYS A 85 -1.95 -8.00 20.03
C LYS A 85 -1.83 -6.72 20.85
#